data_AF-A0A2J5A0A0-F1
#
_entry.id   AF-A0A2J5A0A0-F1
#
_cell.length_a   1.000
_cell.length_b   1.000
_cell.length_c   1.000
_cell.angle_alpha   90.00
_cell.angle_beta   90.00
_cell.angle_gamma   90.00
#
_symmetry.space_group_name_H-M   'P 1'
#
loop_
_entity.id
_entity.type
_entity.pdbx_description
1 polymer ?
#
loop_
_entity_poly.entity_id
_entity_poly.type
_entity_poly.pdbx_seq_one_letter_code
_entity_poly.pdbx_strand_id
1 'polypeptide(L)' 'GVPVVALCGGRDESSRQLYQHHIDAMWSICQRPMPLAESMNTCEQLLADAAENVLRTFLSGRRGEAHKRITV' A
#
# COMPACT_ATOMS: atom_id res chain seq x y z
N GLY A 1 1.46 -18.10 2.93
CA GLY A 1 2.24 -16.99 3.53
C GLY A 1 1.29 -15.96 4.12
N VAL A 2 1.80 -15.05 4.92
CA VAL A 2 1.07 -13.85 5.38
C VAL A 2 1.37 -12.73 4.38
N PRO A 3 0.37 -12.03 3.81
CA PRO A 3 0.64 -10.94 2.89
C PRO A 3 1.32 -9.77 3.60
N VAL A 4 2.41 -9.25 3.02
CA VAL A 4 3.21 -8.14 3.56
C VAL A 4 3.20 -6.99 2.56
N VAL A 5 2.68 -5.83 2.99
CA VAL A 5 2.68 -4.59 2.20
C VAL A 5 3.53 -3.54 2.89
N ALA A 6 4.54 -3.02 2.19
CA ALA A 6 5.42 -1.97 2.71
C ALA A 6 4.84 -0.56 2.42
N LEU A 7 4.68 0.27 3.45
CA LEU A 7 4.34 1.69 3.31
C LEU A 7 5.61 2.55 3.45
N CYS A 8 5.92 3.34 2.43
CA CYS A 8 7.20 4.05 2.32
C CYS A 8 6.98 5.56 2.15
N GLY A 9 7.85 6.39 2.72
CA GLY A 9 7.87 7.84 2.49
C GLY A 9 8.05 8.23 1.03
N GLY A 10 8.79 7.42 0.28
CA GLY A 10 8.99 7.52 -1.16
C GLY A 10 9.55 6.20 -1.69
N ARG A 11 9.63 6.07 -3.01
CA ARG A 11 10.23 4.92 -3.68
C ARG A 11 10.70 5.25 -5.08
N ASP A 12 11.61 4.44 -5.55
CA ASP A 12 12.23 4.53 -6.87
C ASP A 12 12.38 3.12 -7.47
N GLU A 13 13.10 3.03 -8.58
CA GLU A 13 13.39 1.78 -9.27
C GLU A 13 14.20 0.81 -8.40
N SER A 14 15.10 1.31 -7.55
CA SER A 14 15.94 0.49 -6.67
C SER A 14 15.11 -0.23 -5.60
N SER A 15 13.99 0.38 -5.20
CA SER A 15 13.06 -0.16 -4.21
C SER A 15 12.48 -1.53 -4.62
N ARG A 16 12.47 -1.88 -5.91
CA ARG A 16 12.00 -3.21 -6.38
C ARG A 16 12.80 -4.39 -5.83
N GLN A 17 14.03 -4.18 -5.37
CA GLN A 17 14.84 -5.23 -4.75
C GLN A 17 14.17 -5.79 -3.49
N LEU A 18 13.32 -4.99 -2.82
CA LEU A 18 12.57 -5.41 -1.63
C LEU A 18 11.61 -6.59 -1.89
N TYR A 19 11.17 -6.82 -3.14
CA TYR A 19 10.36 -7.99 -3.49
C TYR A 19 11.11 -9.32 -3.26
N GLN A 20 12.44 -9.29 -3.19
CA GLN A 20 13.26 -10.46 -2.86
C GLN A 20 13.23 -10.80 -1.35
N HIS A 21 12.70 -9.90 -0.51
CA HIS A 21 12.73 -9.98 0.95
C HIS A 21 11.34 -10.19 1.57
N HIS A 22 10.49 -11.02 0.94
CA HIS A 22 9.15 -11.36 1.44
C HIS A 22 8.17 -10.18 1.57
N ILE A 23 8.35 -9.15 0.74
CA ILE A 23 7.38 -8.07 0.56
C ILE A 23 6.57 -8.38 -0.70
N ASP A 24 5.24 -8.43 -0.59
CA ASP A 24 4.35 -8.77 -1.71
C ASP A 24 3.96 -7.53 -2.52
N ALA A 25 3.87 -6.38 -1.86
CA ALA A 25 3.54 -5.11 -2.48
C ALA A 25 4.16 -3.95 -1.70
N MET A 26 4.24 -2.80 -2.35
CA MET A 26 4.69 -1.58 -1.68
C MET A 26 3.75 -0.43 -2.05
N TRP A 27 3.51 0.55 -1.16
CA TRP A 27 2.86 1.85 -1.43
C TRP A 27 3.68 3.08 -1.00
N SER A 28 3.70 4.16 -1.79
CA SER A 28 4.21 5.46 -1.31
C SER A 28 3.12 6.14 -0.49
N ILE A 29 3.44 6.67 0.69
CA ILE A 29 2.49 7.44 1.49
C ILE A 29 2.31 8.87 0.96
N CYS A 30 3.30 9.40 0.24
CA CYS A 30 3.17 10.68 -0.44
C CYS A 30 2.27 10.53 -1.67
N GLN A 31 1.07 11.13 -1.61
CA GLN A 31 0.04 11.04 -2.65
C GLN A 31 0.30 11.90 -3.89
N ARG A 32 1.25 12.83 -3.79
CA ARG A 32 1.66 13.77 -4.84
C ARG A 32 3.11 14.17 -4.62
N PRO A 33 3.79 14.72 -5.65
CA PRO A 33 5.01 15.48 -5.42
C PRO A 33 4.77 16.56 -4.37
N MET A 34 5.59 16.58 -3.32
CA MET A 34 5.47 17.53 -2.23
C MET A 34 6.83 17.79 -1.56
N PRO A 35 7.03 18.96 -0.92
CA PRO A 35 8.22 19.24 -0.13
C PRO A 35 8.41 18.25 1.01
N LEU A 36 9.66 17.91 1.31
CA LEU A 36 10.01 17.00 2.41
C LEU A 36 9.48 17.48 3.76
N ALA A 37 9.57 18.78 4.04
CA ALA A 37 9.05 19.35 5.29
C ALA A 37 7.53 19.15 5.42
N GLU A 38 6.80 19.29 4.30
CA GLU A 38 5.35 19.09 4.26
C GLU A 38 5.01 17.61 4.52
N SER A 39 5.72 16.67 3.89
CA SER A 39 5.45 15.23 4.07
C SER A 39 5.77 14.75 5.48
N MET A 40 6.86 15.26 6.08
CA MET A 40 7.21 14.94 7.46
C MET A 40 6.19 15.50 8.46
N ASN A 41 5.73 16.74 8.25
CA ASN A 41 4.75 17.38 9.14
C ASN A 41 3.35 16.76 9.06
N THR A 42 3.00 16.13 7.93
CA THR A 42 1.68 15.51 7.69
C THR A 42 1.74 13.98 7.66
N CYS A 43 2.86 13.38 8.08
CA CYS A 43 3.16 11.95 7.94
C CYS A 43 2.07 11.04 8.54
N GLU A 44 1.53 11.39 9.71
CA GLU A 44 0.49 10.61 10.38
C GLU A 44 -0.76 10.46 9.50
N GLN A 45 -1.22 11.56 8.92
CA GLN A 45 -2.39 11.56 8.03
C GLN A 45 -2.08 10.81 6.73
N LEU A 46 -0.92 11.08 6.11
CA LEU A 46 -0.49 10.39 4.89
C LEU A 46 -0.40 8.87 5.10
N LEU A 47 0.10 8.43 6.26
CA LEU A 47 0.20 7.02 6.60
C LEU A 47 -1.17 6.39 6.82
N ALA A 48 -2.08 7.07 7.53
CA ALA A 48 -3.45 6.60 7.74
C ALA A 48 -4.20 6.44 6.42
N ASP A 49 -4.15 7.45 5.55
CA ASP A 49 -4.80 7.44 4.24
C ASP A 49 -4.23 6.33 3.35
N ALA A 50 -2.90 6.15 3.33
CA ALA A 50 -2.26 5.07 2.59
C ALA A 50 -2.67 3.69 3.11
N ALA A 51 -2.68 3.49 4.43
CA ALA A 51 -3.08 2.23 5.05
C ALA A 51 -4.54 1.88 4.76
N GLU A 52 -5.44 2.86 4.85
CA GLU A 52 -6.84 2.68 4.48
C GLU A 52 -6.98 2.24 3.01
N ASN A 53 -6.28 2.92 2.10
CA ASN A 53 -6.34 2.60 0.67
C ASN A 53 -5.77 1.21 0.34
N VAL A 54 -4.69 0.81 1.00
CA VAL A 54 -4.12 -0.54 0.90
C VAL A 54 -5.14 -1.58 1.34
N LEU A 55 -5.77 -1.36 2.52
CA LEU A 55 -6.75 -2.27 3.06
C LEU A 55 -7.99 -2.38 2.17
N ARG A 56 -8.51 -1.24 1.68
CA ARG A 56 -9.63 -1.22 0.73
C ARG A 56 -9.32 -2.00 -0.54
N THR A 57 -8.11 -1.83 -1.07
CA THR A 57 -7.63 -2.58 -2.25
C THR A 57 -7.54 -4.08 -1.97
N PHE A 58 -6.99 -4.47 -0.82
CA PHE A 58 -6.92 -5.87 -0.43
C PHE A 58 -8.32 -6.49 -0.26
N LEU A 59 -9.23 -5.80 0.41
CA LEU A 59 -10.60 -6.26 0.64
C LEU A 59 -11.43 -6.30 -0.66
N SER A 60 -11.22 -5.37 -1.60
CA SER A 60 -11.93 -5.36 -2.88
C SER A 60 -11.61 -6.61 -3.70
N GLY A 61 -10.35 -7.04 -3.74
CA GLY A 61 -9.93 -8.30 -4.36
C GLY A 61 -10.59 -9.54 -3.73
N ARG A 62 -10.81 -9.53 -2.42
CA ARG A 62 -11.49 -10.63 -1.70
C ARG A 62 -12.99 -10.71 -1.96
N ARG A 63 -13.66 -9.59 -2.28
CA ARG A 63 -15.10 -9.59 -2.60
C ARG A 63 -15.40 -10.32 -3.90
N GLY A 64 -14.49 -10.30 -4.87
CA GLY A 64 -14.63 -11.04 -6.14
C GLY A 64 -14.72 -12.56 -5.95
N GLU A 65 -13.96 -13.10 -5.00
CA GLU A 65 -13.98 -14.53 -4.64
C GLU A 65 -15.31 -14.94 -3.96
N ALA A 66 -15.86 -14.08 -3.12
CA ALA A 66 -17.15 -14.32 -2.46
C ALA A 66 -18.34 -14.28 -3.45
N HIS A 67 -18.30 -13.36 -4.43
CA HIS A 67 -19.31 -13.30 -5.49
C HIS A 67 -19.32 -14.54 -6.39
N LYS A 68 -18.14 -15.10 -6.68
CA LYS A 68 -18.04 -16.38 -7.41
C LYS A 68 -18.70 -17.51 -6.62
N ARG A 69 -18.48 -17.62 -5.31
CA ARG A 69 -19.01 -18.71 -4.48
C ARG A 69 -20.54 -18.71 -4.29
N ILE A 70 -21.23 -17.59 -4.50
CA ILE A 70 -22.70 -17.51 -4.38
C ILE A 70 -23.39 -17.85 -5.72
N THR A 71 -22.64 -17.84 -6.83
CA THR A 71 -23.18 -18.01 -8.19
C THR A 71 -22.91 -19.40 -8.78
N VAL A 72 -22.28 -20.31 -8.03
CA VAL A 72 -22.08 -21.74 -8.40
C VAL A 72 -22.93 -22.66 -7.54
#